data_AF-A0A7W0QK25-F1
#
_entry.id   AF-A0A7W0QK25-F1
#
_cell.length_a   1.000
_cell.length_b   1.000
_cell.length_c   1.000
_cell.angle_alpha   90.00
_cell.angle_beta   90.00
_cell.angle_gamma   90.00
#
_symmetry.space_group_name_H-M   'P 1'
#
loop_
_entity.id
_entity.type
_entity.pdbx_description
1 polymer ?
#
loop_
_entity_poly.entity_id
_entity_poly.type
_entity_poly.pdbx_seq_one_letter_code
_entity_poly.pdbx_strand_id
1 'polypeptide(L)'
;MSIVARFSPTNLTTEKYDESIRRLNEAGAFPPDGLEYHICFGTEGSLRVSEIWDSREQMETFGERLMPVLADIGIDFSGAPETFEVHNIVKR
;
A
#
# COMPACT_ATOMS: atom_id res chain seq x y z
N MET A 1 11.12 -11.58 8.10
CA MET A 1 9.98 -12.51 7.97
C MET A 1 8.92 -11.78 7.20
N SER A 2 8.30 -12.45 6.22
CA SER A 2 7.31 -11.81 5.37
C SER A 2 6.06 -11.42 6.17
N ILE A 3 5.41 -10.34 5.76
CA ILE A 3 4.20 -9.82 6.41
C ILE A 3 3.09 -9.58 5.39
N VAL A 4 1.85 -9.63 5.88
CA VAL A 4 0.69 -9.06 5.20
C VAL A 4 0.44 -7.68 5.79
N ALA A 5 0.31 -6.67 4.94
CA ALA A 5 -0.15 -5.34 5.32
C ALA A 5 -1.54 -5.08 4.70
N ARG A 6 -2.48 -4.57 5.50
CA ARG A 6 -3.82 -4.21 5.05
C ARG A 6 -4.10 -2.74 5.35
N PHE A 7 -4.45 -2.01 4.31
CA PHE A 7 -4.74 -0.59 4.35
C PHE A 7 -6.22 -0.37 4.08
N SER A 8 -6.86 0.42 4.96
CA SER A 8 -8.27 0.79 4.84
C SER A 8 -8.40 2.33 4.82
N PRO A 9 -8.13 2.98 3.69
CA PRO A 9 -8.40 4.40 3.54
C PRO A 9 -9.90 4.69 3.67
N THR A 10 -10.27 5.86 4.17
CA THR A 10 -11.67 6.24 4.42
C THR A 10 -12.34 6.91 3.22
N ASN A 11 -11.56 7.41 2.27
CA ASN A 11 -12.04 8.24 1.15
C ASN A 11 -11.38 7.89 -0.19
N LEU A 12 -10.84 6.68 -0.35
CA LEU A 12 -10.12 6.28 -1.56
C LEU A 12 -11.09 6.02 -2.73
N THR A 13 -10.92 6.81 -3.79
CA THR A 13 -11.54 6.67 -5.12
C THR A 13 -10.55 6.05 -6.10
N THR A 14 -11.03 5.52 -7.23
CA THR A 14 -10.10 5.01 -8.27
C THR A 14 -9.21 6.12 -8.80
N GLU A 15 -9.73 7.34 -8.95
CA GLU A 15 -8.96 8.50 -9.41
C GLU A 15 -7.79 8.83 -8.48
N LYS A 16 -8.04 8.89 -7.17
CA LYS A 16 -6.98 9.14 -6.17
C LYS A 16 -5.96 8.00 -6.14
N TYR A 17 -6.43 6.76 -6.27
CA TYR A 17 -5.56 5.59 -6.35
C TYR A 17 -4.64 5.66 -7.57
N ASP A 18 -5.19 5.86 -8.76
CA ASP A 18 -4.44 5.94 -10.02
C ASP A 18 -3.43 7.10 -10.00
N GLU A 19 -3.82 8.25 -9.45
CA GLU A 19 -2.92 9.39 -9.27
C GLU A 19 -1.75 9.07 -8.32
N SER A 20 -2.00 8.33 -7.24
CA SER A 20 -0.93 7.89 -6.33
C SER A 20 0.06 6.95 -7.02
N ILE A 21 -0.44 5.98 -7.79
CA ILE A 21 0.39 5.07 -8.58
C ILE A 21 1.19 5.85 -9.64
N ARG A 22 0.57 6.83 -10.32
CA ARG A 22 1.27 7.68 -11.30
C ARG A 22 2.43 8.44 -10.67
N ARG A 23 2.21 9.14 -9.55
CA ARG A 23 3.27 9.90 -8.86
C ARG A 23 4.40 9.01 -8.35
N LEU A 24 4.07 7.84 -7.81
CA LEU A 24 5.08 6.90 -7.33
C LEU A 24 5.92 6.33 -8.48
N ASN A 25 5.32 6.03 -9.63
CA ASN A 25 6.06 5.60 -10.82
C ASN A 25 6.97 6.71 -11.38
N GLU A 26 6.49 7.95 -11.46
CA GLU A 26 7.29 9.09 -11.92
C GLU A 26 8.49 9.36 -11.01
N ALA A 27 8.34 9.10 -9.70
CA ALA A 27 9.43 9.17 -8.73
C ALA A 27 10.37 7.94 -8.77
N GLY A 28 10.07 6.91 -9.58
CA GLY A 28 10.79 5.64 -9.58
C GLY A 28 10.70 4.88 -8.26
N ALA A 29 9.65 5.14 -7.48
CA ALA A 29 9.46 4.61 -6.13
C ALA A 29 8.59 3.35 -6.08
N PHE A 30 8.04 2.90 -7.23
CA PHE A 30 7.13 1.75 -7.29
C PHE A 30 7.49 0.77 -8.43
N PRO A 31 7.48 -0.55 -8.17
CA PRO A 31 7.38 -1.18 -6.85
C PRO A 31 8.65 -0.93 -6.01
N PRO A 32 8.52 -0.70 -4.70
CA PRO A 32 9.66 -0.55 -3.79
C PRO A 32 10.32 -1.90 -3.48
N ASP A 33 11.52 -1.84 -2.92
CA ASP A 33 12.23 -3.02 -2.43
C ASP A 33 11.41 -3.78 -1.37
N GLY A 34 11.40 -5.11 -1.46
CA GLY A 34 10.67 -5.99 -0.55
C GLY A 34 9.16 -6.07 -0.76
N LEU A 35 8.55 -5.29 -1.68
CA LEU A 35 7.13 -5.47 -2.03
C LEU A 35 6.98 -6.68 -2.96
N GLU A 36 6.39 -7.75 -2.45
CA GLU A 36 6.21 -9.00 -3.17
C GLU A 36 4.93 -9.00 -4.01
N TYR A 37 3.84 -8.44 -3.46
CA TYR A 37 2.55 -8.39 -4.15
C TYR A 37 1.73 -7.22 -3.64
N HIS A 38 1.13 -6.46 -4.55
CA HIS A 38 0.22 -5.35 -4.25
C HIS A 38 -1.10 -5.57 -4.97
N ILE A 39 -2.20 -5.40 -4.22
CA ILE A 39 -3.55 -5.43 -4.77
C ILE A 39 -4.39 -4.28 -4.22
N CYS A 40 -5.09 -3.60 -5.12
CA CYS A 40 -6.18 -2.68 -4.80
C CYS A 40 -7.50 -3.31 -5.22
N PHE A 41 -8.50 -3.29 -4.35
CA PHE A 41 -9.77 -3.96 -4.56
C PHE A 41 -10.91 -3.30 -3.78
N GLY A 42 -12.14 -3.58 -4.17
CA GLY A 42 -13.34 -3.04 -3.54
C GLY A 42 -14.20 -2.24 -4.52
N THR A 43 -15.06 -1.40 -3.99
CA THR A 43 -15.96 -0.52 -4.77
C THR A 43 -15.55 0.93 -4.58
N GLU A 44 -15.98 1.81 -5.49
CA GLU A 44 -15.74 3.25 -5.44
C GLU A 44 -16.07 3.84 -4.05
N GLY A 45 -15.16 4.62 -3.48
CA GLY A 45 -15.30 5.20 -2.13
C GLY A 45 -15.11 4.22 -0.97
N SER A 46 -14.86 2.93 -1.24
CA SER A 46 -14.55 1.89 -0.24
C SER A 46 -13.42 0.97 -0.71
N LEU A 47 -12.48 1.53 -1.49
CA LEU A 47 -11.32 0.80 -1.96
C LEU A 47 -10.40 0.45 -0.78
N ARG A 48 -9.77 -0.71 -0.89
CA ARG A 48 -8.81 -1.26 0.07
C ARG A 48 -7.55 -1.67 -0.66
N VAL A 49 -6.43 -1.61 0.05
CA VAL A 49 -5.15 -2.09 -0.45
C VAL A 49 -4.64 -3.19 0.47
N SER A 50 -4.11 -4.26 -0.10
CA SER A 50 -3.41 -5.29 0.65
C SER A 50 -2.12 -5.66 -0.05
N GLU A 51 -1.09 -5.88 0.76
CA GLU A 51 0.26 -6.07 0.28
C GLU A 51 0.94 -7.22 1.02
N ILE A 52 1.81 -7.91 0.31
CA ILE A 52 2.75 -8.88 0.88
C ILE A 52 4.14 -8.28 0.79
N TRP A 53 4.86 -8.31 1.90
CA TRP A 53 6.20 -7.75 2.03
C TRP A 53 7.18 -8.79 2.56
N ASP A 54 8.44 -8.71 2.14
CA ASP A 54 9.53 -9.55 2.66
C ASP A 54 9.87 -9.26 4.12
N SER A 55 9.63 -8.02 4.56
CA SER A 55 9.82 -7.58 5.95
C SER A 55 8.97 -6.36 6.32
N ARG A 56 8.73 -6.21 7.64
CA ARG A 56 8.13 -5.00 8.22
C ARG A 56 8.98 -3.75 7.98
N GLU A 57 10.30 -3.88 8.12
CA GLU A 57 11.24 -2.76 7.97
C GLU A 57 11.20 -2.17 6.55
N GLN A 58 11.11 -3.00 5.51
CA GLN A 58 10.97 -2.55 4.13
C GLN A 58 9.62 -1.84 3.89
N MET A 59 8.53 -2.37 4.46
CA MET A 59 7.21 -1.71 4.41
C MET A 59 7.26 -0.33 5.09
N GLU A 60 7.86 -0.23 6.28
CA GLU A 60 7.97 1.03 7.02
C GLU A 60 8.85 2.04 6.28
N THR A 61 9.98 1.59 5.73
CA THR A 61 10.88 2.42 4.90
C THR A 61 10.16 2.98 3.66
N PHE A 62 9.33 2.18 3.00
CA PHE A 62 8.52 2.67 1.89
C PHE A 62 7.44 3.64 2.37
N GLY A 63 6.84 3.39 3.55
CA GLY A 63 5.87 4.25 4.20
C GLY A 63 6.35 5.70 4.33
N GLU A 64 7.62 5.93 4.65
CA GLU A 64 8.21 7.28 4.76
C GLU A 64 8.12 8.08 3.45
N ARG A 65 8.15 7.39 2.30
CA ARG A 65 8.04 8.01 0.97
C ARG A 65 6.58 8.05 0.48
N LEU A 66 5.81 7.03 0.82
CA LEU A 66 4.42 6.87 0.40
C LEU A 66 3.50 7.88 1.10
N MET A 67 3.59 7.99 2.43
CA MET A 67 2.64 8.78 3.23
C MET A 67 2.54 10.25 2.81
N PRO A 68 3.64 10.97 2.50
CA PRO A 68 3.56 12.33 1.97
C PRO A 68 2.79 12.42 0.64
N VAL A 69 3.02 11.48 -0.28
CA VAL A 69 2.31 11.45 -1.58
C VAL A 69 0.81 11.26 -1.38
N LEU A 70 0.42 10.35 -0.48
CA LEU A 70 -0.99 10.10 -0.18
C LEU A 70 -1.65 11.30 0.51
N ALA A 71 -0.94 11.97 1.43
CA ALA A 71 -1.41 13.18 2.07
C ALA A 71 -1.62 14.33 1.06
N ASP A 72 -0.70 14.52 0.10
CA ASP A 72 -0.82 15.54 -0.95
C ASP A 72 -1.99 15.31 -1.90
N ILE A 73 -2.40 14.06 -2.10
CA ILE A 73 -3.59 13.67 -2.90
C ILE A 73 -4.88 13.77 -2.05
N GLY A 74 -4.75 13.94 -0.72
CA GLY A 74 -5.86 13.98 0.21
C GLY A 74 -6.51 12.60 0.42
N ILE A 75 -5.70 11.54 0.48
CA ILE A 75 -6.13 10.20 0.89
C ILE A 75 -6.01 10.10 2.41
N ASP A 76 -7.13 9.82 3.06
CA ASP A 76 -7.24 9.74 4.52
C ASP A 76 -7.28 8.29 5.00
N PHE A 77 -6.71 8.05 6.18
CA PHE A 77 -6.69 6.75 6.84
C PHE A 77 -7.35 6.84 8.21
N SER A 78 -8.11 5.81 8.59
CA SER A 78 -8.70 5.73 9.94
C SER A 78 -7.69 5.31 11.02
N GLY A 79 -6.51 4.86 10.62
CA GLY A 79 -5.46 4.39 11.53
C GLY A 79 -4.28 3.78 10.78
N ALA A 80 -3.33 3.23 11.54
CA ALA A 80 -2.21 2.49 10.99
C ALA A 80 -2.69 1.23 10.25
N PRO A 81 -1.94 0.75 9.23
CA PRO A 81 -2.27 -0.50 8.56
C PRO A 81 -2.21 -1.68 9.53
N GLU A 82 -3.13 -2.63 9.35
CA GLU A 82 -3.07 -3.89 10.07
C GLU A 82 -1.95 -4.75 9.48
N THR A 83 -1.12 -5.34 10.35
CA THR A 83 0.06 -6.09 9.94
C THR A 83 0.09 -7.47 10.60
N PHE A 84 0.41 -8.48 9.81
CA PHE A 84 0.37 -9.89 10.23
C PHE A 84 1.61 -10.62 9.75
N GLU A 85 2.16 -11.53 10.57
CA GLU A 85 3.22 -12.42 10.12
C GLU A 85 2.67 -13.45 9.14
N VAL A 86 3.39 -13.65 8.03
CA VAL A 86 3.03 -14.67 7.04
C VAL A 86 3.56 -16.02 7.49
N HIS A 87 2.66 -17.00 7.61
CA HIS A 87 3.03 -18.37 7.93
C HIS A 87 3.50 -19.17 6.70
N ASN A 88 2.86 -18.99 5.55
CA ASN A 88 3.19 -19.70 4.30
C ASN A 88 2.76 -18.88 3.07
N ILE A 89 3.52 -18.95 1.99
CA ILE A 89 3.21 -18.33 0.69
C ILE A 89 3.21 -19.42 -0.40
N VAL A 90 2.13 -19.48 -1.18
CA VAL A 90 2.02 -20.34 -2.36
C VAL A 90 1.70 -19.48 -3.57
N LYS A 91 2.48 -19.61 -4.65
CA LYS A 91 2.31 -18.87 -5.91
C LYS A 91 1.89 -19.80 -7.03
N ARG A 92 1.19 -19.26 -8.04
CA ARG A 92 0.78 -19.97 -9.26
C ARG A 92 1.94 -20.21 -10.22
#